data_AF-A0A7S3HWT1-F1
#
_entry.id   AF-A0A7S3HWT1-F1
#
_cell.length_a   1.000
_cell.length_b   1.000
_cell.length_c   1.000
_cell.angle_alpha   90.00
_cell.angle_beta   90.00
_cell.angle_gamma   90.00
#
_symmetry.space_group_name_H-M   'P 1'
#
loop_
_entity.id
_entity.type
_entity.pdbx_description
1 polymer ?
#
loop_
_entity_poly.entity_id
_entity_poly.type
_entity_poly.pdbx_seq_one_letter_code
_entity_poly.pdbx_strand_id
1 'polypeptide(L)'
;MGIPYTTSIDMWSFGCIMAELYTGYPLFPGENEAEQLAYIMEIKGIPPDYIIELSSRRNLFFEKDSFVPIVVTNSRGRRRLPNTKTLHNVLKKCQDNKFLDFIDQ
;
A
#
# COMPACT_ATOMS: atom_id res chain seq x y z
N MET A 1 -1.17 -1.42 -11.15
CA MET A 1 -2.17 -2.48 -11.43
C MET A 1 -2.82 -2.34 -12.81
N GLY A 2 -3.04 -1.12 -13.34
CA GLY A 2 -3.58 -0.97 -14.71
C GLY A 2 -5.09 -1.25 -14.78
N ILE A 3 -5.80 -0.86 -13.72
CA ILE A 3 -7.26 -0.85 -13.57
C ILE A 3 -7.74 0.57 -13.94
N PRO A 4 -8.96 0.76 -14.48
CA PRO A 4 -9.49 2.09 -14.78
C PRO A 4 -9.38 3.06 -13.62
N TYR A 5 -8.75 4.20 -13.87
CA TYR A 5 -8.60 5.25 -12.87
C TYR A 5 -9.91 6.01 -12.68
N THR A 6 -10.21 6.34 -11.43
CA THR A 6 -11.32 7.22 -11.05
C THR A 6 -10.79 8.34 -10.17
N THR A 7 -11.62 9.35 -9.88
CA THR A 7 -11.27 10.44 -8.95
C THR A 7 -10.89 9.95 -7.54
N SER A 8 -11.20 8.70 -7.20
CA SER A 8 -10.78 8.07 -5.94
C SER A 8 -9.26 8.00 -5.80
N ILE A 9 -8.49 7.99 -6.90
CA ILE A 9 -7.03 8.00 -6.82
C ILE A 9 -6.47 9.33 -6.29
N ASP A 10 -7.18 10.43 -6.52
CA ASP A 10 -6.79 11.73 -6.02
C ASP A 10 -6.93 11.77 -4.49
N MET A 11 -8.01 11.18 -3.97
CA MET A 11 -8.23 11.04 -2.52
C MET A 11 -7.19 10.14 -1.86
N TRP A 12 -6.82 9.03 -2.50
CA TRP A 12 -5.71 8.18 -2.05
C TRP A 12 -4.40 8.96 -1.95
N SER A 13 -4.06 9.71 -3.00
CA SER A 13 -2.83 10.50 -3.06
C SER A 13 -2.84 11.62 -2.01
N PHE A 14 -3.99 12.27 -1.82
CA PHE A 14 -4.17 13.28 -0.77
C PHE A 14 -4.00 12.70 0.64
N GLY A 15 -4.57 11.52 0.92
CA GLY A 15 -4.35 10.81 2.18
C GLY A 15 -2.87 10.53 2.44
N CYS A 16 -2.12 10.08 1.43
CA CYS A 16 -0.67 9.87 1.55
C CYS A 16 0.08 11.17 1.91
N ILE A 17 -0.26 12.29 1.27
CA ILE A 17 0.34 13.61 1.56
C ILE A 17 0.02 14.04 3.00
N MET A 18 -1.23 13.90 3.43
CA MET A 18 -1.65 14.25 4.78
C MET A 18 -0.91 13.42 5.84
N ALA A 19 -0.77 12.12 5.62
CA ALA A 19 0.01 11.24 6.48
C ALA A 19 1.51 11.62 6.52
N GLU A 20 2.08 12.00 5.39
CA GLU A 20 3.47 12.45 5.31
C GLU A 20 3.69 13.78 6.05
N LEU A 21 2.79 14.76 5.88
CA LEU A 21 2.84 16.02 6.62
C LEU A 21 2.74 15.79 8.14
N TYR A 22 1.89 14.85 8.57
CA TYR A 22 1.74 14.52 9.98
C TYR A 22 2.98 13.83 10.58
N THR A 23 3.59 12.90 9.84
CA THR A 23 4.69 12.08 10.37
C THR A 23 6.08 12.65 10.10
N GLY A 24 6.21 13.51 9.09
CA GLY A 24 7.49 14.00 8.55
C GLY A 24 8.22 13.01 7.63
N TYR A 25 7.59 11.88 7.29
CA TYR A 25 8.16 10.83 6.43
C TYR A 25 7.10 10.30 5.47
N PRO A 26 7.47 9.91 4.23
CA PRO A 26 6.50 9.36 3.28
C PRO A 26 5.79 8.13 3.87
N LEU A 27 4.47 8.07 3.73
CA LEU A 27 3.66 6.93 4.22
C LEU A 27 4.08 5.61 3.57
N PHE A 28 4.41 5.66 2.28
CA PHE A 28 4.83 4.51 1.48
C PHE A 28 6.09 4.88 0.65
N PRO A 29 7.30 4.71 1.21
CA PRO A 29 8.55 5.08 0.54
C PRO A 29 9.11 3.92 -0.31
N GLY A 30 8.40 3.54 -1.39
CA GLY A 30 8.86 2.52 -2.34
C GLY A 30 9.88 3.03 -3.37
N GLU A 31 10.93 2.25 -3.64
CA GLU A 31 11.96 2.58 -4.64
C GLU A 31 11.51 2.25 -6.08
N ASN A 32 10.52 1.37 -6.23
CA ASN A 32 9.91 0.97 -7.49
C ASN A 32 8.46 0.53 -7.28
N GLU A 33 7.72 0.25 -8.36
CA GLU A 33 6.31 -0.12 -8.29
C GLU A 33 6.03 -1.37 -7.43
N ALA A 34 6.92 -2.37 -7.46
CA ALA A 34 6.73 -3.60 -6.69
C ALA A 34 6.94 -3.35 -5.20
N GLU A 35 7.96 -2.56 -4.84
CA GLU A 35 8.16 -2.16 -3.45
C GLU A 35 7.03 -1.25 -2.95
N GLN A 36 6.55 -0.31 -3.78
CA GLN A 36 5.42 0.54 -3.46
C GLN A 36 4.18 -0.28 -3.11
N LEU A 37 3.86 -1.29 -3.94
CA LEU A 37 2.75 -2.19 -3.66
C LEU A 37 2.99 -3.03 -2.40
N ALA A 38 4.23 -3.48 -2.16
CA ALA A 38 4.58 -4.20 -0.95
C ALA A 38 4.40 -3.35 0.32
N TYR A 39 4.71 -2.05 0.29
CA TYR A 39 4.40 -1.11 1.38
C TYR A 39 2.91 -0.98 1.64
N ILE A 40 2.11 -0.86 0.58
CA ILE A 40 0.65 -0.77 0.71
C ILE A 40 0.12 -2.06 1.34
N MET A 41 0.53 -3.23 0.84
CA MET A 41 0.07 -4.51 1.38
C MET A 41 0.54 -4.77 2.81
N GLU A 42 1.69 -4.23 3.22
CA GLU A 42 2.20 -4.31 4.59
C GLU A 42 1.19 -3.75 5.61
N ILE A 43 0.40 -2.74 5.20
CA ILE A 43 -0.54 -1.99 6.05
C ILE A 43 -2.00 -2.35 5.74
N LYS A 44 -2.38 -2.38 4.47
CA LYS A 44 -3.77 -2.57 3.99
C LYS A 44 -4.09 -4.03 3.64
N GLY A 45 -3.11 -4.93 3.69
CA GLY A 45 -3.26 -6.32 3.31
C GLY A 45 -3.25 -6.55 1.79
N ILE A 46 -3.48 -7.79 1.40
CA ILE A 46 -3.50 -8.21 -0.01
C ILE A 46 -4.78 -7.66 -0.65
N PRO A 47 -4.72 -7.09 -1.87
CA PRO A 47 -5.93 -6.68 -2.59
C PRO A 47 -6.88 -7.87 -2.78
N PRO A 48 -8.19 -7.67 -2.76
CA PRO A 48 -9.15 -8.75 -3.04
C PRO A 48 -8.91 -9.41 -4.40
N ASP A 49 -9.19 -10.72 -4.51
CA ASP A 49 -8.92 -11.51 -5.72
C ASP A 49 -9.53 -10.90 -6.99
N TYR A 50 -10.75 -10.39 -6.93
CA TYR A 50 -11.41 -9.75 -8.07
C TYR A 50 -10.66 -8.50 -8.58
N ILE A 51 -9.98 -7.75 -7.70
CA ILE A 51 -9.12 -6.61 -8.07
C ILE A 51 -7.85 -7.10 -8.75
N ILE A 52 -7.29 -8.21 -8.26
CA ILE A 52 -6.10 -8.84 -8.86
C ILE A 52 -6.43 -9.37 -10.25
N GLU A 53 -7.61 -9.94 -10.45
CA GLU A 53 -8.08 -10.42 -11.76
C GLU A 53 -8.27 -9.29 -12.79
N LEU A 54 -8.82 -8.15 -12.35
CA LEU A 54 -8.98 -6.95 -13.20
C LEU A 54 -7.65 -6.28 -13.58
N SER A 55 -6.56 -6.60 -12.87
CA SER A 55 -5.25 -5.99 -13.07
C SER A 55 -4.52 -6.60 -14.28
N SER A 56 -4.41 -5.81 -15.35
CA SER A 56 -3.65 -6.17 -16.56
C SER A 56 -2.17 -6.47 -16.30
N ARG A 57 -1.61 -5.92 -15.20
CA ARG A 57 -0.20 -6.07 -14.81
C ARG A 57 0.01 -7.02 -13.63
N ARG A 58 -0.99 -7.84 -13.26
CA ARG A 58 -0.95 -8.71 -12.07
C ARG A 58 0.27 -9.63 -12.00
N ASN A 59 0.72 -10.16 -13.14
CA ASN A 59 1.85 -11.11 -13.21
C ASN A 59 3.21 -10.52 -12.81
N LEU A 60 3.31 -9.19 -12.65
CA LEU A 60 4.52 -8.53 -12.12
C LEU A 60 4.59 -8.57 -10.59
N PHE A 61 3.44 -8.75 -9.93
CA PHE A 61 3.29 -8.55 -8.49
C PHE A 61 2.75 -9.78 -7.77
N PHE A 62 2.06 -10.68 -8.48
CA PHE A 62 1.41 -11.86 -7.95
C PHE A 62 1.78 -13.11 -8.77
N GLU A 63 1.85 -14.25 -8.09
CA GLU A 63 1.94 -15.56 -8.73
C GLU A 63 0.71 -15.83 -9.61
N LYS A 64 0.93 -16.45 -10.77
CA LYS A 64 -0.10 -16.62 -11.81
C LYS A 64 -1.32 -17.41 -11.37
N ASP A 65 -1.14 -18.41 -10.51
CA ASP A 65 -2.15 -19.43 -10.20
C ASP A 65 -2.69 -19.36 -8.76
N SER A 66 -2.03 -18.58 -7.89
CA SER A 66 -2.30 -18.59 -6.45
C SER A 66 -2.67 -17.21 -5.89
N PHE A 67 -2.59 -16.14 -6.70
CA PHE A 67 -2.73 -14.74 -6.28
C PHE A 67 -1.86 -14.36 -5.07
N VAL A 68 -0.82 -15.15 -4.81
CA VAL A 68 0.14 -14.89 -3.74
C VAL A 68 1.07 -13.76 -4.17
N PRO A 69 1.30 -12.74 -3.32
CA PRO A 69 2.25 -11.67 -3.63
C PRO A 69 3.67 -12.18 -3.82
N ILE A 70 4.33 -11.72 -4.88
CA ILE A 70 5.75 -11.96 -5.12
C ILE A 70 6.55 -11.12 -4.12
N VAL A 71 7.25 -11.76 -3.19
CA VAL A 71 8.04 -11.06 -2.17
C VAL A 71 9.35 -10.57 -2.78
N VAL A 72 9.48 -9.27 -2.96
CA VAL A 72 10.69 -8.61 -3.46
C VAL A 72 11.58 -8.15 -2.29
N THR A 73 12.89 -8.28 -2.49
CA THR A 73 13.91 -7.71 -1.59
C THR A 73 14.36 -6.36 -2.15
N ASN A 74 14.33 -5.31 -1.34
CA ASN A 74 14.74 -3.98 -1.78
C ASN A 74 16.28 -3.81 -1.81
N SER A 75 16.76 -2.64 -2.24
CA SER A 75 18.20 -2.32 -2.32
C SER A 75 18.95 -2.46 -0.99
N ARG A 76 18.23 -2.40 0.14
CA ARG A 76 18.74 -2.52 1.50
C ARG A 76 18.62 -3.94 2.08
N GLY A 77 18.27 -4.93 1.27
CA GLY A 77 18.11 -6.32 1.72
C GLY A 77 16.84 -6.59 2.53
N ARG A 78 15.88 -5.66 2.57
CA ARG A 78 14.65 -5.81 3.36
C ARG A 78 13.54 -6.43 2.51
N ARG A 79 12.79 -7.35 3.13
CA ARG A 79 11.59 -7.97 2.59
C ARG A 79 10.37 -7.46 3.35
N ARG A 80 9.27 -7.21 2.66
CA ARG A 80 7.99 -6.81 3.27
C ARG A 80 6.97 -7.90 3.07
N LEU A 81 6.16 -8.14 4.10
CA LEU A 81 5.09 -9.11 4.09
C LEU A 81 3.76 -8.40 4.37
N PRO A 82 2.67 -8.83 3.73
CA PRO A 82 1.35 -8.24 3.98
C PRO A 82 0.95 -8.33 5.45
N ASN A 83 0.15 -7.35 5.92
CA ASN A 83 -0.43 -7.32 7.27
C ASN A 83 0.56 -7.37 8.44
N THR A 84 1.82 -6.98 8.22
CA THR A 84 2.83 -6.94 9.31
C THR A 84 2.86 -5.62 10.06
N LYS A 85 2.18 -4.59 9.54
CA LYS A 85 2.03 -3.29 10.20
C LYS A 85 0.57 -2.83 10.17
N THR A 86 0.26 -1.90 11.07
CA THR A 86 -1.04 -1.22 11.09
C THR A 86 -0.83 0.27 10.80
N LEU A 87 -1.85 0.90 10.20
CA LEU A 87 -1.83 2.32 9.91
C LEU A 87 -1.60 3.16 11.18
N HIS A 88 -2.26 2.79 12.28
CA HIS A 88 -2.09 3.43 13.59
C HIS A 88 -0.62 3.43 14.07
N ASN A 89 0.10 2.32 13.91
CA ASN A 89 1.50 2.24 14.31
C ASN A 89 2.42 3.07 13.40
N VAL A 90 2.11 3.11 12.10
CA VAL A 90 2.88 3.88 11.11
C VAL A 90 2.69 5.38 11.32
N LEU A 91 1.48 5.80 11.72
CA LEU A 91 1.14 7.17 12.10
C LEU A 91 1.53 7.50 13.55
N LYS A 92 2.61 6.91 14.07
CA LYS A 92 3.18 7.21 15.42
C LYS A 92 2.17 7.11 16.58
N LYS A 93 1.19 6.20 16.50
CA LYS A 93 0.10 6.05 17.48
C LYS A 93 -0.73 7.33 17.64
N CYS A 94 -1.07 7.95 16.52
CA CYS A 94 -1.96 9.11 16.46
C CYS A 94 -3.22 8.85 17.31
N GLN A 95 -3.57 9.78 18.20
CA GLN A 95 -4.77 9.68 19.05
C GLN A 95 -6.03 10.27 18.38
N ASP A 96 -5.87 10.92 17.22
CA ASP A 96 -6.98 11.50 16.49
C ASP A 96 -7.65 10.44 15.61
N ASN A 97 -8.72 9.83 16.15
CA ASN A 97 -9.49 8.82 15.45
C ASN A 97 -10.15 9.34 14.16
N LYS A 98 -10.46 10.64 14.06
CA LYS A 98 -11.06 11.21 12.84
C LYS A 98 -10.01 11.32 11.74
N PHE A 99 -8.80 11.68 12.11
CA PHE A 99 -7.68 11.68 11.17
C PHE A 99 -7.34 10.26 10.72
N LEU A 100 -7.28 9.29 11.64
CA LEU A 100 -7.06 7.89 11.29
C LEU A 100 -8.11 7.37 10.32
N ASP A 101 -9.40 7.60 10.63
CA ASP A 101 -10.52 7.20 9.77
C ASP A 101 -10.40 7.83 8.38
N PHE A 102 -10.12 9.14 8.32
CA PHE A 102 -9.91 9.85 7.06
C PHE A 102 -8.79 9.26 6.19
N ILE A 103 -7.66 8.86 6.79
CA ILE A 103 -6.54 8.24 6.05
C ILE A 103 -6.84 6.78 5.68
N ASP A 104 -7.73 6.12 6.42
CA ASP A 104 -8.04 4.71 6.21
C ASP A 104 -9.10 4.45 5.11
N GLN A 105 -9.79 5.50 4.63
CA GLN A 105 -10.81 5.44 3.56
C GLN A 105 -10.29 4.94 2.21
#